data_AF-A0A960K5H2-F1
#
_entry.id   AF-A0A960K5H2-F1
#
_cell.length_a   1.000
_cell.length_b   1.000
_cell.length_c   1.000
_cell.angle_alpha   90.00
_cell.angle_beta   90.00
_cell.angle_gamma   90.00
#
_symmetry.space_group_name_H-M   'P 1'
#
loop_
_entity.id
_entity.type
_entity.pdbx_description
1 polymer ?
#
loop_
_entity_poly.entity_id
_entity_poly.type
_entity_poly.pdbx_seq_one_letter_code
_entity_poly.pdbx_strand_id
1 'polypeptide(L)' 'MSAAPPSSTETESAVSEPPPVLVIVGPTATGKSELGLALAERFGGEIINADALQVYRGFD' A
#
# COMPACT_ATOMS: atom_id res chain seq x y z
N MET A 1 -46.57 -16.31 24.44
CA MET A 1 -45.14 -16.70 24.40
C MET A 1 -44.73 -16.78 22.94
N SER A 2 -44.36 -15.64 22.36
CA SER A 2 -43.73 -15.58 21.05
C SER A 2 -42.24 -15.68 21.33
N ALA A 3 -41.64 -16.83 21.00
CA ALA A 3 -40.19 -16.97 21.07
C ALA A 3 -39.59 -15.95 20.08
N ALA A 4 -38.77 -15.05 20.62
CA ALA A 4 -38.02 -14.09 19.83
C ALA A 4 -37.24 -14.81 18.71
N PRO A 5 -37.14 -14.24 17.50
CA PRO A 5 -36.19 -14.75 16.52
C PRO A 5 -34.76 -14.65 17.10
N PRO A 6 -33.87 -15.60 16.80
CA PRO A 6 -32.52 -15.57 17.32
C PRO A 6 -31.81 -14.31 16.82
N SER A 7 -31.31 -13.54 17.78
CA SER A 7 -30.21 -12.61 17.66
C SER A 7 -29.10 -13.19 16.77
N SER A 8 -29.10 -12.79 15.51
CA SER A 8 -27.95 -12.88 14.63
C SER A 8 -27.71 -11.47 14.14
N THR A 9 -27.24 -10.64 15.06
CA THR A 9 -26.49 -9.43 14.70
C THR A 9 -25.21 -9.93 14.05
N GLU A 10 -25.31 -10.31 12.78
CA GLU A 10 -24.14 -10.48 11.93
C GLU A 10 -23.42 -9.13 11.98
N THR A 11 -22.31 -9.15 12.70
CA THR A 11 -21.39 -8.03 12.78
C THR A 11 -20.92 -7.79 11.35
N GLU A 12 -21.50 -6.79 10.70
CA GLU A 12 -21.04 -6.27 9.42
C GLU A 12 -19.62 -5.77 9.66
N SER A 13 -18.67 -6.68 9.41
CA SER A 13 -17.25 -6.40 9.51
C SER A 13 -16.99 -5.33 8.47
N ALA A 14 -16.72 -4.11 8.94
CA ALA A 14 -16.41 -2.97 8.09
C ALA A 14 -15.35 -3.39 7.07
N VAL A 15 -15.74 -3.41 5.79
CA VAL A 15 -14.82 -3.71 4.70
C VAL A 15 -13.84 -2.55 4.66
N SER A 16 -12.67 -2.72 5.28
CA SER A 16 -11.60 -1.74 5.20
C SER A 16 -11.14 -1.67 3.75
N GLU A 17 -11.37 -0.54 3.08
CA GLU A 17 -10.83 -0.32 1.75
C GLU A 17 -9.30 -0.50 1.78
N PRO A 18 -8.72 -1.09 0.73
CA PRO A 18 -7.27 -1.27 0.66
C PRO A 18 -6.59 0.11 0.69
N PRO A 19 -5.40 0.22 1.30
CA PRO A 19 -4.67 1.47 1.32
C PRO A 19 -4.34 1.93 -0.11
N PRO A 20 -4.37 3.25 -0.38
CA PRO A 20 -4.03 3.77 -1.70
C PRO A 20 -2.55 3.49 -2.03
N VAL A 21 -2.29 3.16 -3.30
CA VAL A 21 -0.94 2.86 -3.80
C VAL A 21 -0.52 3.93 -4.81
N LEU A 22 0.68 4.48 -4.65
CA LEU A 22 1.29 5.41 -5.60
C LEU A 22 2.38 4.70 -6.41
N VAL A 23 2.38 4.91 -7.72
CA VAL A 23 3.40 4.35 -8.63
C VAL A 23 4.17 5.48 -9.31
N ILE A 24 5.49 5.52 -9.12
CA ILE A 24 6.38 6.50 -9.74
C ILE A 24 7.08 5.83 -10.94
N VAL A 25 6.70 6.24 -12.15
CA VAL A 25 7.25 5.71 -13.40
C VAL A 25 8.06 6.75 -14.16
N GLY A 26 9.01 6.30 -14.97
CA GLY A 26 9.83 7.17 -15.81
C GLY A 26 11.18 6.54 -16.19
N PRO A 27 11.91 7.14 -17.16
CA PRO A 27 13.23 6.67 -17.59
C PRO A 27 14.26 6.57 -16.44
N THR A 28 15.32 5.79 -16.63
CA THR A 28 16.43 5.74 -15.68
C THR A 28 17.05 7.13 -15.51
N ALA A 29 17.54 7.44 -14.29
CA ALA A 29 18.17 8.72 -13.95
C ALA A 29 17.28 9.98 -13.98
N THR A 30 15.96 9.86 -13.93
CA THR A 30 15.03 11.01 -13.85
C THR A 30 14.64 11.42 -12.42
N GLY A 31 15.36 10.96 -11.39
CA GLY A 31 15.08 11.35 -10.00
C GLY A 31 13.91 10.63 -9.30
N LYS A 32 13.47 9.47 -9.82
CA LYS A 32 12.35 8.70 -9.23
C LYS A 32 12.59 8.32 -7.75
N SER A 33 13.81 7.93 -7.40
CA SER A 33 14.17 7.56 -6.03
C SER A 33 14.11 8.74 -5.07
N GLU A 34 14.56 9.92 -5.50
CA GLU A 34 14.49 11.16 -4.71
C GLU A 34 13.04 11.57 -4.46
N LEU A 35 12.20 11.51 -5.50
CA LEU A 35 10.77 11.78 -5.38
C LEU A 35 10.07 10.77 -4.44
N GLY A 36 10.38 9.48 -4.57
CA GLY A 36 9.82 8.44 -3.70
C GLY A 36 10.14 8.68 -2.23
N LEU A 37 11.39 9.05 -1.92
CA LEU A 37 11.83 9.36 -0.56
C LEU A 37 11.09 10.58 0.02
N ALA A 38 11.02 11.68 -0.73
CA ALA A 38 10.31 12.88 -0.29
C ALA A 38 8.81 12.62 -0.02
N LEU A 39 8.17 11.77 -0.82
CA LEU A 39 6.77 11.41 -0.63
C LEU A 39 6.58 10.48 0.57
N ALA A 40 7.46 9.49 0.76
CA ALA A 40 7.42 8.62 1.92
C ALA A 40 7.57 9.39 3.23
N GLU A 41 8.54 10.32 3.31
CA GLU A 41 8.73 11.21 4.46
C GLU A 41 7.51 12.11 4.73
N ARG A 42 6.91 12.66 3.67
CA ARG A 42 5.76 13.57 3.79
C ARG A 42 4.49 12.87 4.24
N PHE A 43 4.26 11.62 3.80
CA PHE A 43 3.01 10.90 4.02
C PHE A 43 3.12 9.75 5.04
N GLY A 44 4.32 9.49 5.59
CA GLY A 44 4.56 8.33 6.44
C GLY A 44 4.37 7.01 5.69
N GLY A 45 4.70 6.99 4.40
CA GLY A 45 4.50 5.84 3.51
C GLY A 45 5.71 4.91 3.46
N GLU A 46 5.49 3.69 2.95
CA GLU A 46 6.55 2.72 2.67
C GLU A 46 6.93 2.73 1.19
N ILE A 47 8.22 2.58 0.90
CA ILE A 47 8.73 2.48 -0.48
C ILE A 47 8.98 1.01 -0.81
N ILE A 48 8.40 0.55 -1.91
CA ILE A 48 8.66 -0.77 -2.47
C ILE A 48 9.50 -0.58 -3.74
N ASN A 49 10.68 -1.20 -3.80
CA ASN A 49 11.51 -1.16 -5.00
C ASN A 49 10.86 -2.00 -6.12
N ALA A 50 10.67 -1.40 -7.29
CA ALA A 50 10.11 -2.04 -8.48
C ALA A 50 11.10 -2.09 -9.66
N ASP A 51 12.39 -1.82 -9.44
CA ASP A 51 13.45 -1.95 -10.44
C ASP A 51 13.92 -3.41 -10.54
N ALA A 52 13.82 -3.99 -11.73
CA ALA A 52 14.16 -5.39 -12.00
C ALA A 52 15.66 -5.70 -11.89
N LEU A 53 16.54 -4.69 -11.92
CA LEU A 53 17.98 -4.88 -11.81
C LEU A 53 18.47 -4.76 -10.36
N GLN A 54 17.85 -3.91 -9.56
CA GLN A 54 18.26 -3.67 -8.16
C GLN A 54 17.84 -4.77 -7.18
N VAL A 55 17.11 -5.79 -7.64
CA VAL A 55 16.83 -7.00 -6.84
C VAL A 55 18.07 -7.91 -6.69
N TYR A 56 19.08 -7.75 -7.56
CA TYR A 56 20.30 -8.54 -7.53
C TYR A 56 21.34 -7.92 -6.60
N ARG A 57 21.93 -8.74 -5.71
CA ARG A 57 23.03 -8.29 -4.84
C ARG A 57 24.29 -8.04 -5.66
N GLY A 58 25.00 -6.94 -5.38
CA GLY A 58 26.19 -6.52 -6.13
C GLY A 58 25.88 -5.75 -7.42
N PHE A 59 24.61 -5.38 -7.63
CA PHE A 59 24.15 -4.41 -8.62
C PHE A 59 23.67 -3.12 -7.90
N ASP A 60 24.51 -2.62 -7.00
CA ASP A 60 24.34 -1.35 -6.29
C ASP A 60 24.72 -0.12 -7.14
#